data_AF-A0A959CZI7-F1
#
_entry.id   AF-A0A959CZI7-F1
#
_cell.length_a   1.000
_cell.length_b   1.000
_cell.length_c   1.000
_cell.angle_alpha   90.00
_cell.angle_beta   90.00
_cell.angle_gamma   90.00
#
_symmetry.space_group_name_H-M   'P 1'
#
loop_
_entity.id
_entity.type
_entity.pdbx_description
1 polymer ?
#
loop_
_entity_poly.entity_id
_entity_poly.type
_entity_poly.pdbx_seq_one_letter_code
_entity_poly.pdbx_strand_id
1 'polypeptide(L)' 'TTKKRGWGLGLSLAKRIVEEYHKGKIFVKRSEEGKGTTFTIQMPKS' A
#
# COMPACT_ATOMS: atom_id res chain seq x y z
N THR A 1 6.50 -14.61 12.49
CA THR A 1 7.05 -13.34 11.97
C THR A 1 7.56 -12.57 13.16
N THR A 2 8.88 -12.67 13.42
CA THR A 2 9.45 -12.39 14.75
C THR A 2 10.82 -11.72 14.58
N LYS A 3 10.85 -10.53 13.96
CA LYS A 3 12.01 -9.63 14.01
C LYS A 3 11.63 -8.42 14.86
N LYS A 4 12.40 -8.12 15.90
CA LYS A 4 12.20 -6.95 16.81
C LYS A 4 12.28 -5.58 16.11
N ARG A 5 12.81 -5.53 14.87
CA ARG A 5 12.83 -4.38 13.93
C ARG A 5 12.14 -4.71 12.60
N GLY A 6 11.22 -5.67 12.61
CA GLY A 6 10.32 -5.86 11.49
C GLY A 6 9.34 -4.70 11.55
N TRP A 7 9.32 -3.87 10.50
CA TRP A 7 8.25 -2.89 10.37
C TRP A 7 6.90 -3.61 10.52
N GLY A 8 6.73 -4.88 10.13
CA GLY A 8 5.41 -5.53 10.18
C GLY A 8 4.39 -4.83 9.26
N LEU A 9 4.88 -3.87 8.48
CA LEU A 9 4.16 -2.79 7.82
C LEU A 9 4.50 -2.86 6.32
N GLY A 10 4.29 -3.98 5.61
CA GLY A 10 4.54 -4.01 4.16
C GLY A 10 3.59 -3.04 3.43
N LEU A 11 2.30 -3.21 3.67
CA LEU A 11 1.26 -2.35 3.11
C LEU A 11 1.24 -0.95 3.75
N SER A 12 1.53 -0.84 5.04
CA SER A 12 1.60 0.46 5.72
C SER A 12 2.87 1.24 5.39
N LEU A 13 4.00 0.59 5.11
CA LEU A 13 5.16 1.25 4.51
C LEU A 13 4.84 1.69 3.08
N ALA A 14 4.21 0.85 2.26
CA ALA A 14 3.77 1.23 0.93
C ALA A 14 2.82 2.44 0.96
N LYS A 15 1.87 2.45 1.90
CA LYS A 15 0.96 3.58 2.14
C LYS A 15 1.71 4.84 2.52
N ARG A 16 2.64 4.75 3.47
CA ARG A 16 3.51 5.86 3.85
C ARG A 16 4.32 6.39 2.67
N ILE A 17 4.89 5.50 1.86
CA ILE A 17 5.69 5.89 0.70
C ILE A 17 4.85 6.66 -0.32
N VAL A 18 3.68 6.13 -0.67
CA VAL A 18 2.81 6.74 -1.67
C VAL A 18 2.21 8.05 -1.16
N GLU A 19 1.62 8.05 0.03
CA GLU A 19 0.87 9.20 0.55
C GLU A 19 1.77 10.29 1.14
N GLU A 20 2.72 9.93 2.02
CA GLU A 20 3.52 10.93 2.74
C GLU A 20 4.63 11.51 1.87
N TYR A 21 5.40 10.65 1.19
CA TYR A 21 6.59 11.07 0.42
C TYR A 21 6.25 11.53 -0.99
N HIS A 22 5.30 10.88 -1.68
CA HIS A 22 4.99 11.19 -3.08
C HIS A 22 3.68 11.96 -3.28
N LYS A 23 2.94 12.25 -2.20
CA LYS A 23 1.62 12.92 -2.25
C LYS A 23 0.62 12.21 -3.19
N GLY A 24 0.82 10.92 -3.41
CA GLY A 24 -0.07 10.06 -4.16
C GLY A 24 -1.16 9.45 -3.27
N LYS A 25 -1.89 8.48 -3.81
CA LYS A 25 -2.91 7.70 -3.10
C LYS A 25 -2.76 6.22 -3.40
N ILE A 26 -2.98 5.38 -2.39
CA ILE A 26 -3.07 3.92 -2.55
C ILE A 26 -4.39 3.42 -1.97
N PHE A 27 -5.12 2.59 -2.71
CA PHE A 27 -6.40 2.04 -2.26
C PHE A 27 -6.70 0.69 -2.91
N VAL A 28 -7.65 -0.05 -2.34
CA VAL A 28 -8.16 -1.30 -2.89
C VAL A 28 -9.18 -0.97 -3.99
N LYS A 29 -8.91 -1.39 -5.22
CA LYS A 29 -9.83 -1.23 -6.35
C LYS A 29 -10.87 -2.34 -6.40
N ARG A 30 -10.48 -3.57 -6.08
CA ARG A 30 -11.36 -4.74 -6.02
C ARG A 30 -10.79 -5.77 -5.05
N SER A 31 -11.63 -6.44 -4.28
CA SER A 31 -11.25 -7.61 -3.50
C SER A 31 -12.42 -8.59 -3.51
N GLU A 32 -12.16 -9.83 -3.86
CA GLU A 32 -13.17 -10.89 -3.82
C GLU A 32 -12.54 -12.18 -3.27
N GLU A 33 -13.22 -12.78 -2.30
CA GLU A 33 -12.78 -14.01 -1.65
C GLU A 33 -12.64 -15.14 -2.69
N GLY A 34 -11.55 -15.90 -2.61
CA GLY A 34 -11.24 -16.95 -3.57
C GLY A 34 -10.82 -16.48 -4.98
N LYS A 35 -10.91 -15.18 -5.31
CA LYS A 35 -10.47 -14.62 -6.62
C LYS A 35 -9.28 -13.68 -6.51
N GLY A 36 -9.11 -13.00 -5.38
CA GLY A 36 -7.96 -12.15 -5.07
C GLY A 36 -8.29 -10.67 -4.94
N THR A 37 -7.23 -9.87 -4.75
CA THR A 37 -7.31 -8.44 -4.44
C THR A 37 -6.47 -7.63 -5.43
N THR A 38 -7.02 -6.51 -5.89
CA THR A 38 -6.36 -5.54 -6.76
C THR A 38 -6.23 -4.21 -6.03
N PHE A 39 -4.99 -3.74 -5.89
CA PHE A 39 -4.68 -2.40 -5.38
C PHE A 39 -4.40 -1.45 -6.52
N THR A 40 -4.65 -0.17 -6.32
CA THR A 40 -4.35 0.89 -7.28
C THR A 40 -3.58 2.00 -6.59
N ILE A 41 -2.55 2.50 -7.27
CA ILE A 41 -1.71 3.60 -6.84
C ILE A 41 -1.88 4.73 -7.84
N GLN A 42 -2.22 5.92 -7.34
CA GLN A 42 -2.34 7.14 -8.13
C GLN A 42 -1.22 8.10 -7.71
N MET A 43 -0.51 8.64 -8.69
CA MET A 43 0.58 9.60 -8.49
C MET A 43 0.18 10.95 -9.07
N PRO A 44 0.55 12.09 -8.45
CA PRO A 44 0.36 13.41 -9.04
C PRO A 44 1.11 13.51 -10.37
N LYS A 45 0.55 14.25 -11.35
CA LYS A 45 1.33 14.66 -12.54
C LYS A 45 2.36 15.71 -12.12
N SER A 46 3.58 15.60 -12.66
CA SER A 46 4.57 16.68 -12.65
C SER A 46 4.07 17.89 -13.42
#